data_AF-A0A0D6P9D1-F1
#
_entry.id   AF-A0A0D6P9D1-F1
#
_cell.length_a   1.000
_cell.length_b   1.000
_cell.length_c   1.000
_cell.angle_alpha   90.00
_cell.angle_beta   90.00
_cell.angle_gamma   90.00
#
_symmetry.space_group_name_H-M   'P 1'
#
loop_
_entity.id
_entity.type
_entity.pdbx_description
1 polymer ?
#
loop_
_entity_poly.entity_id
_entity_poly.type
_entity_poly.pdbx_seq_one_letter_code
_entity_poly.pdbx_strand_id
1 'polypeptide(L)'
;MASMDPTAHTRQSAVDLAEGLARTLRIAEALHTARRHIDLAGLDDLVGRLCARALDLPPEQGRTLRPSLVALCEQADRFADTLRATPPDHAPPGHAPRDPVPRGGRTPGTPPPDH
;
A
#
# COMPACT_ATOMS: atom_id res chain seq x y z
N MET A 1 14.47 6.19 37.42
CA MET A 1 13.88 5.69 36.15
C MET A 1 13.11 6.84 35.54
N ALA A 2 13.48 7.30 34.34
CA ALA A 2 12.83 8.44 33.70
C ALA A 2 11.35 8.10 33.44
N SER A 3 10.45 8.89 34.00
CA SER A 3 9.02 8.83 33.67
C SER A 3 8.89 9.31 32.22
N MET A 4 8.89 8.38 31.27
CA MET A 4 8.69 8.70 29.87
C MET A 4 7.22 9.07 29.70
N ASP A 5 6.94 10.33 29.39
CA ASP A 5 5.58 10.82 29.23
C ASP A 5 4.90 10.07 28.06
N PRO A 6 3.88 9.23 28.33
CA PRO A 6 3.29 8.37 27.31
C PRO A 6 2.55 9.17 26.23
N THR A 7 2.09 10.38 26.55
CA THR A 7 1.43 11.26 25.60
C THR A 7 2.43 11.88 24.62
N ALA A 8 3.61 12.29 25.12
CA ALA A 8 4.69 12.78 24.27
C ALA A 8 5.18 11.69 23.29
N HIS A 9 5.28 10.44 23.74
CA HIS A 9 5.65 9.32 22.88
C HIS A 9 4.58 9.02 21.82
N THR A 10 3.30 9.05 22.20
CA THR A 10 2.17 8.87 21.27
C THR A 10 2.15 9.95 20.20
N ARG A 11 2.40 11.20 20.59
CA ARG A 11 2.48 12.34 19.66
C ARG A 11 3.61 12.17 18.68
N GLN A 12 4.82 11.85 19.15
CA GLN A 12 5.97 11.65 18.27
C GLN A 12 5.71 10.49 17.29
N SER A 13 5.14 9.39 17.80
CA SER A 13 4.78 8.24 16.97
C SER A 13 3.71 8.55 15.91
N ALA A 14 2.83 9.53 16.15
CA ALA A 14 1.87 10.01 15.16
C ALA A 14 2.54 10.92 14.12
N VAL A 15 3.48 11.78 14.54
CA VAL A 15 4.28 12.62 13.63
C VAL A 15 5.09 11.75 12.66
N ASP A 16 5.80 10.74 13.19
CA ASP A 16 6.65 9.86 12.38
C ASP A 16 5.82 9.08 11.34
N LEU A 17 4.62 8.62 11.73
CA LEU A 17 3.69 7.97 10.80
C LEU A 17 3.20 8.93 9.72
N ALA A 18 2.83 10.16 10.08
CA ALA A 18 2.36 11.15 9.13
C ALA A 18 3.45 11.52 8.11
N GLU A 19 4.70 11.69 8.56
CA GLU A 19 5.83 11.96 7.66
C GLU A 19 6.11 10.76 6.74
N GLY A 20 6.08 9.55 7.29
CA GLY A 20 6.22 8.31 6.52
C GLY A 20 5.17 8.21 5.41
N LEU A 21 3.90 8.44 5.73
CA LEU A 21 2.79 8.45 4.78
C LEU A 21 2.97 9.53 3.70
N ALA A 22 3.32 10.76 4.10
CA ALA A 22 3.57 11.84 3.16
C ALA A 22 4.71 11.50 2.17
N ARG A 23 5.78 10.87 2.66
CA ARG A 23 6.89 10.40 1.83
C ARG A 23 6.46 9.30 0.86
N THR A 24 5.71 8.31 1.34
CA THR A 24 5.15 7.23 0.50
C THR A 24 4.30 7.80 -0.63
N LEU A 25 3.39 8.74 -0.32
CA LEU A 25 2.56 9.40 -1.33
C LEU A 25 3.39 10.17 -2.36
N ARG A 26 4.47 10.87 -1.96
CA ARG A 26 5.37 11.55 -2.92
C ARG A 26 6.07 10.57 -3.85
N ILE A 27 6.52 9.43 -3.30
CA ILE A 27 7.18 8.38 -4.10
C ILE A 27 6.18 7.75 -5.07
N ALA A 28 4.96 7.46 -4.60
CA ALA A 28 3.88 6.94 -5.43
C ALA A 28 3.54 7.93 -6.57
N GLU A 29 3.41 9.22 -6.28
CA GLU A 29 3.18 10.27 -7.29
C GLU A 29 4.29 10.31 -8.35
N ALA A 30 5.56 10.22 -7.92
CA ALA A 30 6.70 10.19 -8.84
C ALA A 30 6.72 8.93 -9.72
N LEU A 31 6.45 7.75 -9.14
CA LEU A 31 6.36 6.49 -9.87
C LEU A 31 5.18 6.47 -10.85
N HIS A 32 4.05 7.08 -10.46
CA HIS A 32 2.85 7.17 -11.30
C HIS A 32 3.11 8.08 -12.50
N THR A 33 3.77 9.21 -12.26
CA THR A 33 4.24 10.12 -13.31
C THR A 33 5.20 9.40 -14.29
N ALA A 34 6.01 8.47 -13.78
CA ALA A 34 6.88 7.61 -14.60
C ALA A 34 6.14 6.43 -15.27
N ARG A 35 4.80 6.38 -15.20
CA ARG A 35 3.93 5.32 -15.72
C ARG A 35 4.31 3.92 -15.23
N ARG A 36 4.81 3.84 -13.99
CA ARG A 36 5.08 2.56 -13.31
C ARG A 36 3.84 2.13 -12.54
N HIS A 37 3.58 0.83 -12.55
CA HIS A 37 2.53 0.26 -11.72
C HIS A 37 2.95 0.33 -10.25
N ILE A 38 2.04 0.81 -9.40
CA ILE A 38 2.27 0.96 -7.97
C ILE A 38 1.16 0.21 -7.25
N ASP A 39 1.56 -0.63 -6.31
CA ASP A 39 0.63 -1.21 -5.34
C ASP A 39 0.66 -0.37 -4.06
N LEU A 40 -0.52 0.05 -3.62
CA LEU A 40 -0.72 0.83 -2.39
C LEU A 40 -1.41 0.01 -1.30
N ALA A 41 -1.44 -1.31 -1.45
CA ALA A 41 -1.97 -2.22 -0.44
C ALA A 41 -1.35 -1.91 0.95
N GLY A 42 -2.22 -1.83 1.96
CA GLY A 42 -1.83 -1.53 3.34
C GLY A 42 -1.67 -0.03 3.66
N LEU A 43 -1.85 0.87 2.68
CA LEU A 43 -1.89 2.31 2.96
C LEU A 43 -3.06 2.67 3.90
N ASP A 44 -4.24 2.07 3.69
CA ASP A 44 -5.42 2.25 4.54
C ASP A 44 -5.16 1.82 6.00
N ASP A 45 -4.43 0.72 6.21
CA ASP A 45 -4.06 0.26 7.55
C ASP A 45 -3.12 1.26 8.25
N LEU A 46 -2.17 1.85 7.50
CA LEU A 46 -1.25 2.85 8.04
C LEU A 46 -1.99 4.15 8.38
N VAL A 47 -2.92 4.58 7.53
CA VAL A 47 -3.79 5.73 7.80
C VAL A 47 -4.68 5.45 9.02
N GLY A 48 -5.27 4.27 9.12
CA GLY A 48 -6.09 3.87 10.27
C GLY A 48 -5.30 3.92 11.59
N ARG A 49 -4.05 3.47 11.60
CA ARG A 49 -3.15 3.57 12.77
C ARG A 49 -2.81 5.01 13.12
N LEU A 50 -2.58 5.86 12.13
CA LEU A 50 -2.36 7.29 12.35
C LEU A 50 -3.60 7.95 12.97
N CYS A 51 -4.79 7.65 12.44
CA CYS A 51 -6.05 8.15 12.98
C CYS A 51 -6.28 7.70 14.42
N ALA A 52 -6.07 6.42 14.74
CA ALA A 52 -6.20 5.90 16.10
C ALA A 52 -5.27 6.65 17.07
N ARG A 53 -3.98 6.79 16.72
CA ARG A 53 -3.01 7.53 17.55
C ARG A 53 -3.34 9.01 17.69
N ALA A 54 -3.91 9.63 16.66
CA ALA A 54 -4.35 11.02 16.72
C ALA A 54 -5.56 11.20 17.64
N LEU A 55 -6.47 10.22 17.70
CA LEU A 55 -7.63 10.22 18.59
C LEU A 55 -7.27 9.93 20.04
N ASP A 56 -6.19 9.18 20.28
CA ASP A 56 -5.66 8.91 21.63
C ASP A 56 -4.93 10.12 22.26
N LEU A 57 -4.67 11.18 21.47
CA LEU A 57 -3.97 12.38 21.97
C LEU A 57 -4.91 13.31 22.75
N PRO A 58 -4.40 13.96 23.81
CA PRO A 58 -5.08 15.09 24.44
C PRO A 58 -5.39 16.20 23.41
N PRO A 59 -6.51 16.92 23.56
CA PRO A 59 -6.97 17.88 22.55
C PRO A 59 -5.96 18.99 22.24
N GLU A 60 -5.17 19.44 23.21
CA GLU A 60 -4.09 20.42 23.02
C GLU A 60 -3.02 19.89 22.07
N GLN A 61 -2.64 18.62 22.23
CA GLN A 61 -1.61 17.96 21.43
C GLN A 61 -2.13 17.58 20.04
N GLY A 62 -3.38 17.14 19.95
CA GLY A 62 -4.06 16.87 18.68
C GLY A 62 -4.20 18.13 17.82
N ARG A 63 -4.47 19.30 18.42
CA ARG A 63 -4.51 20.59 17.70
C ARG A 63 -3.18 20.91 17.02
N THR A 64 -2.05 20.55 17.62
CA THR A 64 -0.72 20.73 17.02
C THR A 64 -0.50 19.81 15.82
N LEU A 65 -1.08 18.60 15.83
CA LEU A 65 -0.96 17.63 14.74
C LEU A 65 -1.89 17.95 13.54
N ARG A 66 -2.99 18.66 13.80
CA ARG A 66 -4.01 19.03 12.82
C ARG A 66 -3.46 19.60 11.49
N PRO A 67 -2.57 20.61 11.46
CA PRO A 67 -2.06 21.13 10.19
C PRO A 67 -1.31 20.07 9.36
N SER A 68 -0.56 19.17 10.00
CA SER A 68 0.13 18.08 9.31
C SER A 68 -0.85 17.06 8.73
N LEU A 69 -1.92 16.74 9.46
CA LEU A 69 -2.98 15.85 8.98
C LEU A 69 -3.76 16.47 7.79
N VAL A 70 -4.06 17.78 7.85
CA VAL A 70 -4.70 18.50 6.74
C VAL A 70 -3.84 18.44 5.48
N ALA A 71 -2.54 18.74 5.60
CA ALA A 71 -1.62 18.66 4.48
C ALA A 71 -1.51 17.23 3.89
N LEU A 72 -1.56 16.20 4.75
CA LEU A 72 -1.56 14.81 4.31
C LEU A 72 -2.84 14.46 3.54
N CYS A 73 -4.01 14.90 4.01
CA CYS A 73 -5.28 14.72 3.30
C CYS A 73 -5.24 15.42 1.93
N GLU A 74 -4.82 16.68 1.87
CA GLU A 74 -4.70 17.41 0.59
C GLU A 74 -3.75 16.72 -0.39
N GLN A 75 -2.66 16.11 0.10
CA GLN A 75 -1.75 15.34 -0.75
C GLN A 75 -2.40 14.04 -1.25
N ALA A 76 -3.13 13.33 -0.40
CA ALA A 76 -3.85 12.12 -0.77
C ALA A 76 -4.95 12.42 -1.81
N ASP A 77 -5.72 13.50 -1.62
CA ASP A 77 -6.78 13.92 -2.54
C ASP A 77 -6.21 14.27 -3.92
N ARG A 78 -5.13 15.07 -3.98
CA ARG A 78 -4.47 15.41 -5.25
C ARG A 78 -3.95 14.17 -5.99
N PHE A 79 -3.39 13.21 -5.24
CA PHE A 79 -2.92 11.98 -5.84
C PHE A 79 -4.09 11.11 -6.35
N ALA A 80 -5.19 11.03 -5.60
CA ALA A 80 -6.41 10.35 -6.04
C ALA A 80 -6.99 10.95 -7.32
N ASP A 81 -7.00 12.28 -7.44
CA ASP A 81 -7.43 12.97 -8.66
C ASP A 81 -6.49 12.66 -9.84
N THR A 82 -5.19 12.56 -9.61
CA THR A 82 -4.20 12.19 -10.64
C THR A 82 -4.43 10.76 -11.15
N LEU A 83 -4.74 9.83 -10.24
CA LEU A 83 -5.10 8.44 -10.60
C LEU A 83 -6.39 8.40 -11.44
N ARG A 84 -7.40 9.21 -11.10
CA ARG A 84 -8.67 9.29 -11.86
C ARG A 84 -8.52 9.95 -13.23
N ALA A 85 -7.69 10.98 -13.33
CA ALA A 85 -7.45 11.71 -14.57
C ALA A 85 -6.63 10.90 -15.57
N THR A 86 -5.86 9.92 -15.11
CA THR A 86 -5.13 9.00 -15.97
C THR A 86 -6.11 7.89 -16.40
N PRO A 87 -6.53 7.82 -17.68
CA PRO A 87 -7.34 6.68 -18.13
C PRO A 87 -6.54 5.39 -17.85
N PRO A 88 -7.19 4.30 -17.43
CA PRO A 88 -6.50 3.03 -17.22
C PRO A 88 -5.93 2.55 -18.55
N ASP A 89 -4.67 2.88 -18.83
CA ASP A 89 -3.92 2.40 -19.99
C ASP A 89 -3.43 0.99 -19.71
N HIS A 90 -4.37 0.09 -19.40
CA HIS A 90 -4.13 -1.31 -19.10
C HIS A 90 -5.11 -2.16 -19.92
N ALA A 91 -4.86 -2.25 -21.23
CA ALA A 91 -4.93 -3.59 -21.80
C ALA A 91 -3.81 -4.37 -21.11
N PRO A 92 -4.09 -5.41 -20.30
CA PRO A 92 -3.01 -6.22 -19.76
C PRO A 92 -2.17 -6.73 -20.93
N PRO A 93 -0.83 -6.72 -20.88
CA PRO A 93 -0.07 -7.53 -21.81
C PRO A 93 -0.58 -8.94 -21.61
N GLY A 94 -1.17 -9.53 -22.65
CA GLY A 94 -1.82 -10.82 -22.58
C GLY A 94 -0.98 -11.79 -21.77
N HIS A 95 -1.39 -12.05 -20.53
CA HIS A 95 -1.16 -13.35 -19.94
C HIS A 95 -2.00 -14.28 -20.80
N ALA A 96 -1.38 -14.76 -21.87
CA ALA A 96 -1.83 -15.99 -22.50
C ALA A 96 -2.15 -16.96 -21.38
N PRO A 97 -3.30 -17.66 -21.42
CA PRO A 97 -3.56 -18.73 -20.49
C PRO A 97 -2.31 -19.59 -20.50
N ARG A 98 -1.67 -19.76 -19.35
CA ARG A 98 -0.52 -20.66 -19.22
C ARG A 98 -0.99 -21.98 -19.81
N ASP A 99 -0.45 -22.36 -20.97
CA ASP A 99 -0.72 -23.65 -21.58
C ASP A 99 -0.52 -24.70 -20.50
N PRO A 100 -1.50 -25.58 -20.25
CA PRO A 100 -1.27 -26.69 -19.35
C PRO A 100 -0.11 -27.49 -19.94
N VAL A 101 1.02 -27.54 -19.23
CA VAL A 101 2.13 -28.45 -19.53
C VAL A 101 1.54 -29.83 -19.81
N PRO A 102 1.71 -30.41 -21.01
CA PRO A 102 1.30 -31.78 -21.25
C PRO A 102 2.22 -32.67 -20.41
N ARG A 103 1.76 -33.06 -19.21
CA ARG A 103 2.39 -34.14 -18.45
C ARG A 103 2.16 -35.43 -19.22
N GLY A 104 3.17 -35.78 -20.01
CA GLY A 104 3.61 -37.13 -20.34
C GLY A 104 2.51 -38.17 -20.52
N GLY A 105 2.25 -38.52 -21.79
CA GLY A 105 1.52 -39.72 -22.14
C GLY A 105 2.12 -40.94 -21.46
N ARG A 106 1.33 -41.60 -20.62
CA ARG A 106 1.52 -43.02 -20.31
C ARG A 106 1.04 -43.79 -21.54
N THR A 107 1.97 -44.43 -22.24
CA THR A 107 1.62 -45.46 -23.22
C THR A 107 0.96 -46.65 -22.51
N PRO A 108 0.00 -47.35 -23.14
CA PRO A 108 -0.62 -48.55 -22.58
C PRO A 108 0.41 -49.69 -22.54
N GLY A 109 0.37 -50.48 -21.47
CA GLY A 109 1.27 -51.60 -21.26
C GLY A 109 1.18 -52.67 -22.35
N THR A 110 2.34 -53.09 -22.83
CA THR A 110 2.52 -54.32 -23.60
C THR A 110 2.34 -55.52 -22.66
N PRO A 111 1.46 -56.50 -22.94
CA PRO A 111 1.43 -57.75 -22.18
C PRO A 111 2.63 -58.63 -22.56
N PRO A 112 3.14 -59.47 -21.63
CA PRO A 112 4.22 -60.41 -21.92
C PRO A 112 3.74 -61.56 -22.81
N PRO A 113 4.62 -62.20 -23.59
CA PRO A 113 4.28 -63.42 -24.31
C PRO A 113 4.24 -64.62 -23.36
N ASP A 114 3.14 -65.40 -23.44
CA ASP A 114 3.02 -66.73 -22.83
C ASP A 114 3.96 -67.73 -23.51
N HIS A 115 4.73 -68.46 -22.71
CA HIS A 115 5.46 -69.69 -23.06
C HIS A 115 5.08 -70.79 -22.09
#